data_AF-A0A965I331-F1
#
_entry.id   AF-A0A965I331-F1
#
_cell.length_a   1.000
_cell.length_b   1.000
_cell.length_c   1.000
_cell.angle_alpha   90.00
_cell.angle_beta   90.00
_cell.angle_gamma   90.00
#
_symmetry.space_group_name_H-M   'P 1'
#
loop_
_entity.id
_entity.type
_entity.pdbx_description
1 polymer ?
#
loop_
_entity_poly.entity_id
_entity_poly.type
_entity_poly.pdbx_seq_one_letter_code
_entity_poly.pdbx_strand_id
1 'polypeptide(L)'
;MIPVTFIWILLGLISVGMPIVFALGAAPMLGLVLADKGAFLAIIAQKLYIGINQFPLLAIPMFILAGEIMNVGGITERLVYFAKVLVG
;
A
#
# COMPACT_ATOMS: atom_id res chain seq x y z
N MET A 1 20.47 11.43 14.75
CA MET A 1 19.85 10.74 15.91
C MET A 1 18.41 10.29 15.62
N ILE A 2 17.55 11.15 15.06
CA ILE A 2 16.14 10.82 14.70
C ILE A 2 15.94 9.45 14.00
N PRO A 3 16.72 9.08 12.94
CA PRO A 3 16.52 7.77 12.30
C PRO A 3 16.84 6.58 13.21
N VAL A 4 17.76 6.74 14.17
CA VAL A 4 18.10 5.68 15.12
C VAL A 4 17.00 5.52 16.15
N THR A 5 16.45 6.62 16.67
CA THR A 5 15.31 6.59 17.62
C THR A 5 14.09 5.92 17.00
N PHE A 6 13.82 6.21 15.72
CA PHE A 6 12.73 5.56 14.97
C PHE A 6 12.89 4.03 14.91
N ILE A 7 14.09 3.53 14.58
CA ILE A 7 14.35 2.09 14.46
C ILE A 7 14.10 1.39 15.81
N TRP A 8 14.58 1.96 16.92
CA TRP A 8 14.36 1.37 18.24
C TRP A 8 12.89 1.33 18.64
N ILE A 9 12.13 2.41 18.37
CA ILE A 9 10.69 2.45 18.64
C ILE A 9 9.93 1.43 17.78
N LEU A 10 10.29 1.31 16.50
CA LEU A 10 9.68 0.35 15.58
C LEU A 10 9.90 -1.09 16.07
N LEU A 11 11.14 -1.45 16.41
CA LEU A 11 11.48 -2.77 16.93
C LEU A 11 10.76 -3.05 18.26
N GLY A 12 10.63 -2.05 19.13
CA GLY A 12 9.87 -2.15 20.38
C GLY A 12 8.37 -2.36 20.17
N LEU A 13 7.76 -1.70 19.18
CA LEU A 13 6.34 -1.89 18.87
C LEU A 13 6.07 -3.28 18.28
N ILE A 14 6.97 -3.77 17.43
CA ILE A 14 6.86 -5.11 16.82
C ILE A 14 7.05 -6.20 17.89
N SER A 15 7.97 -6.02 18.84
CA SER A 15 8.22 -7.04 19.88
C SER A 15 7.06 -7.22 20.85
N VAL A 16 6.21 -6.21 21.03
CA VAL A 16 4.95 -6.29 21.81
C VAL A 16 3.81 -6.96 21.01
N GLY A 17 4.07 -7.41 19.78
CA GLY A 17 3.11 -8.11 18.94
C GLY A 17 2.19 -7.17 18.15
N MET A 18 2.52 -5.89 18.03
CA MET A 18 1.72 -4.95 17.26
C MET A 18 1.82 -5.25 15.75
N PRO A 19 0.69 -5.26 15.00
CA PRO A 19 0.75 -5.45 13.56
C PRO A 19 1.62 -4.39 12.89
N ILE A 20 2.44 -4.83 11.91
CA ILE A 20 3.47 -4.01 11.26
C ILE A 20 2.89 -2.70 10.69
N VAL A 21 1.67 -2.75 10.15
CA VAL A 21 0.98 -1.58 9.57
C VAL A 21 0.82 -0.46 10.61
N PHE A 22 0.43 -0.80 11.84
CA PHE A 22 0.29 0.18 12.91
C PHE A 22 1.67 0.62 13.41
N ALA A 23 2.65 -0.28 13.48
CA ALA A 23 4.00 0.02 13.95
C ALA A 23 4.71 1.04 13.05
N LEU A 24 4.56 0.89 11.73
CA LEU A 24 5.08 1.85 10.75
C LEU A 24 4.44 3.24 10.83
N GLY A 25 3.19 3.33 11.26
CA GLY A 25 2.50 4.60 11.47
C GLY A 25 2.83 5.28 12.81
N ALA A 26 2.95 4.51 13.89
CA ALA A 26 3.18 5.02 15.23
C ALA A 26 4.66 5.34 15.52
N ALA A 27 5.60 4.54 15.02
CA ALA A 27 7.04 4.77 15.23
C ALA A 27 7.56 6.16 14.79
N PRO A 28 7.19 6.70 13.61
CA PRO A 28 7.65 8.02 13.19
C PRO A 28 6.93 9.15 13.95
N MET A 29 5.67 8.95 14.36
CA MET A 29 4.95 9.92 15.20
C MET A 29 5.64 10.07 16.56
N LEU A 30 5.90 8.95 17.24
CA LEU A 30 6.60 8.93 18.52
C LEU A 30 8.04 9.45 18.39
N GLY A 31 8.74 9.08 17.32
CA GLY A 31 10.11 9.57 17.07
C GLY A 31 10.20 11.08 16.85
N LEU A 32 9.18 11.71 16.25
CA LEU A 32 9.13 13.17 16.09
C LEU A 32 8.77 13.90 17.39
N VAL A 33 7.85 13.35 18.18
CA VAL A 33 7.48 13.91 19.49
C VAL A 33 8.67 13.89 20.45
N LEU A 34 9.38 12.75 20.53
CA LEU A 34 10.57 12.60 21.38
C LEU A 34 11.77 13.45 20.93
N ALA A 35 11.74 13.96 19.70
CA ALA A 35 12.76 14.85 19.16
C ALA A 35 12.37 16.34 19.21
N ASP A 36 11.32 16.69 19.97
CA ASP A 36 10.73 18.03 20.07
C ASP A 36 10.33 18.64 18.70
N LYS A 37 9.99 17.77 17.74
CA LYS A 37 9.61 18.12 16.36
C LYS A 37 8.12 17.90 16.10
N GLY A 38 7.28 18.16 17.11
CA GLY A 38 5.83 18.01 17.02
C GLY A 38 5.18 18.80 15.88
N ALA A 39 5.76 19.94 15.49
CA ALA A 39 5.28 20.74 14.35
C ALA A 39 5.30 19.98 13.01
N PHE A 40 6.13 18.95 12.89
CA PHE A 40 6.27 18.14 11.67
C PHE A 40 5.29 16.95 11.61
N LEU A 41 4.43 16.76 12.62
CA LEU A 41 3.42 15.69 12.61
C LEU A 41 2.47 15.81 11.42
N ALA A 42 2.18 17.03 10.96
CA ALA A 42 1.38 17.27 9.76
C ALA A 42 1.99 16.64 8.49
N ILE A 43 3.32 16.50 8.43
CA ILE A 43 4.01 15.84 7.31
C ILE A 43 3.67 14.36 7.24
N ILE A 44 3.45 13.69 8.38
CA ILE A 44 3.07 12.28 8.39
C ILE A 44 1.70 12.09 7.72
N ALA A 45 0.72 12.94 8.06
CA ALA A 45 -0.61 12.91 7.44
C ALA A 45 -0.52 13.16 5.92
N GLN A 46 0.29 14.13 5.48
CA GLN A 46 0.52 14.39 4.06
C GLN A 46 1.18 13.21 3.35
N LYS A 47 2.20 12.58 3.96
CA LYS A 47 2.90 11.42 3.39
C LYS A 47 1.98 10.20 3.28
N LEU A 48 1.13 9.95 4.27
CA LEU A 48 0.11 8.89 4.21
C LEU A 48 -0.88 9.14 3.07
N TYR A 49 -1.35 10.38 2.92
CA TYR A 49 -2.26 10.75 1.84
C TYR A 49 -1.63 10.53 0.45
N ILE A 50 -0.37 10.97 0.26
CA ILE A 50 0.37 10.75 -0.99
C ILE A 50 0.58 9.25 -1.27
N GLY A 51 0.76 8.44 -0.22
CA GLY A 51 0.90 6.99 -0.33
C GLY A 51 -0.38 6.28 -0.78
N ILE A 52 -1.55 6.81 -0.45
CA ILE A 52 -2.85 6.27 -0.90
C ILE A 52 -3.21 6.85 -2.28
N ASN A 53 -2.80 8.07 -2.57
CA ASN A 53 -3.05 8.74 -3.85
C ASN A 53 -2.01 8.33 -4.92
N GLN A 54 -1.87 7.03 -5.15
CA GLN A 54 -0.95 6.47 -6.14
C GLN A 54 -1.75 6.05 -7.39
N PHE A 55 -1.36 6.57 -8.56
CA PHE A 55 -1.96 6.18 -9.86
C PHE A 55 -2.00 4.65 -10.08
N PRO A 56 -0.99 3.85 -9.67
CA PRO A 56 -1.08 2.39 -9.70
C PRO A 56 -2.27 1.77 -8.96
N LEU A 57 -2.76 2.39 -7.87
CA LEU A 57 -3.93 1.88 -7.16
C LEU A 57 -5.21 2.07 -7.98
N LEU A 58 -5.26 3.06 -8.88
CA LEU A 58 -6.35 3.20 -9.86
C LEU A 58 -6.30 2.12 -10.95
N ALA A 59 -5.15 1.50 -11.18
CA ALA A 59 -5.05 0.39 -12.12
C ALA A 59 -5.87 -0.82 -11.65
N ILE A 60 -5.99 -1.06 -10.34
CA ILE A 60 -6.77 -2.18 -9.78
C ILE A 60 -8.24 -2.14 -10.23
N PRO A 61 -9.03 -1.08 -9.95
CA PRO A 61 -10.42 -1.02 -10.39
C PRO A 61 -10.55 -0.96 -11.92
N MET A 62 -9.60 -0.35 -12.62
CA MET A 62 -9.61 -0.32 -14.09
C MET A 62 -9.36 -1.70 -14.71
N PHE A 63 -8.49 -2.52 -14.12
CA PHE A 63 -8.28 -3.91 -14.55
C PHE A 63 -9.48 -4.79 -14.22
N ILE A 64 -10.12 -4.59 -13.06
CA ILE A 64 -11.37 -5.28 -12.72
C ILE A 64 -12.45 -4.92 -13.74
N LEU A 65 -12.63 -3.64 -14.04
CA LEU A 65 -13.61 -3.17 -15.03
C LEU A 65 -13.30 -3.72 -16.43
N ALA A 66 -12.05 -3.66 -16.88
CA ALA A 66 -11.63 -4.21 -18.17
C ALA A 66 -11.89 -5.72 -18.23
N GLY A 67 -11.59 -6.45 -17.15
CA GLY A 67 -11.88 -7.87 -17.03
C GLY A 67 -13.38 -8.16 -17.14
N GLU A 68 -14.23 -7.37 -16.49
CA GLU A 68 -15.68 -7.52 -16.58
C GLU A 68 -16.21 -7.22 -17.99
N ILE A 69 -15.70 -6.17 -18.64
CA ILE A 69 -16.04 -5.85 -20.04
C ILE A 69 -15.64 -7.00 -20.98
N MET A 70 -14.47 -7.60 -20.78
CA MET A 70 -14.01 -8.75 -21.57
C MET A 70 -14.89 -9.99 -21.34
N ASN A 71 -15.35 -10.19 -20.11
CA ASN A 71 -16.22 -11.30 -19.73
C ASN A 71 -17.60 -11.14 -20.38
N VAL A 72 -18.25 -9.99 -20.19
CA VAL A 72 -19.58 -9.69 -20.78
C VAL A 72 -19.51 -9.66 -22.31
N GLY A 73 -18.41 -9.16 -22.88
CA GLY A 73 -18.20 -9.13 -24.34
C GLY A 73 -17.87 -10.49 -24.98
N GLY A 74 -17.76 -11.57 -24.20
CA GLY A 74 -17.34 -12.90 -24.66
C GLY A 74 -15.90 -12.94 -25.21
N ILE A 75 -15.10 -11.89 -24.97
CA ILE A 75 -13.70 -11.82 -25.41
C ILE A 75 -12.90 -12.89 -24.69
N THR A 76 -13.13 -13.06 -23.38
CA THR A 76 -12.49 -14.09 -22.56
C THR A 76 -12.69 -15.49 -23.16
N GLU A 77 -13.92 -15.84 -23.52
CA GLU A 77 -14.24 -17.16 -24.10
C GLU A 77 -13.59 -17.36 -25.48
N ARG A 78 -13.61 -16.32 -26.33
CA ARG A 78 -12.95 -16.36 -27.65
C ARG A 78 -11.44 -16.54 -27.54
N LEU A 79 -10.79 -15.86 -26.59
CA LEU A 79 -9.37 -16.00 -26.32
C LEU A 79 -9.02 -17.40 -25.83
N VAL A 80 -9.82 -17.96 -24.91
CA VAL A 80 -9.64 -19.33 -24.42
C VAL A 80 -9.83 -20.35 -25.53
N TYR A 81 -10.86 -20.19 -26.37
CA TYR A 81 -11.09 -21.05 -27.52
C TYR A 81 -9.92 -20.99 -28.52
N PHE A 82 -9.43 -19.78 -28.83
CA PHE A 82 -8.27 -19.59 -29.70
C PHE A 82 -7.02 -20.30 -29.15
N ALA A 83 -6.74 -20.14 -27.85
CA ALA A 83 -5.62 -20.83 -27.21
C ALA A 83 -5.75 -22.35 -27.26
N LYS A 84 -6.96 -22.89 -27.03
CA LYS A 84 -7.24 -24.34 -27.15
C LYS A 84 -6.96 -24.86 -28.55
N VAL A 85 -7.41 -24.16 -29.59
CA VAL A 85 -7.17 -24.58 -30.98
C VAL A 85 -5.66 -24.62 -31.32
N LEU A 86 -4.84 -23.76 -30.71
CA LEU A 86 -3.39 -23.74 -30.94
C LEU A 86 -2.62 -24.84 -30.20
N VAL A 87 -3.09 -25.28 -29.03
CA VAL A 87 -2.35 -26.21 -28.16
C VAL A 87 -2.96 -27.62 -28.12
N GLY A 88 -4.23 -27.78 -28.50
CA GLY A 88 -5.00 -29.04 -28.46
C GLY A 88 -5.92 -29.12 -27.25
#